data_AF-A0A837IH39-F1
#
_entry.id   AF-A0A837IH39-F1
#
_cell.length_a   1.000
_cell.length_b   1.000
_cell.length_c   1.000
_cell.angle_alpha   90.00
_cell.angle_beta   90.00
_cell.angle_gamma   90.00
#
_symmetry.space_group_name_H-M   'P 1'
#
loop_
_entity.id
_entity.type
_entity.pdbx_description
1 polymer ?
#
loop_
_entity_poly.entity_id
_entity_poly.type
_entity_poly.pdbx_seq_one_letter_code
_entity_poly.pdbx_strand_id
1 'polypeptide(L)'
;MNSSWFKYLICFAFLIRVVVSIFTYQSDIGAFSIAGKLIIGEGKLFTFYDTPNTNVVFNYQPLAYLIPSLIYLPFQAVVKETGQIFANQDWLPSSPNFNVLLLLYKLPMILADLAFLWLLPKFFEKQNHKKLAMLLWTFNPLAIYVSSMVGQVDIIIALFITLGLYYYQKGKPFLSVLLIALSALIKPAGLILIPILALHYLATHKKLLQSLLLAVTGLGVYLLGILPYLGSAAYRYYALFAEQIGKSTYASISIASGHDIPLFFIFYTLILILVWKKRLSLPTAIGSALLASLAFSHFHPQWLVWIMPWLVIYSISKADYFFYFTLIICWLIILFSFDPSLHLQMFIHSKLALPVSLTKSSYFLEIVQISRAGIIAVLIWLLVDYEKD
;
A
#
# COMPACT_ATOMS: atom_id res chain seq x y z
N MET A 1 31.53 -9.92 -2.42
CA MET A 1 30.41 -10.88 -2.27
C MET A 1 30.82 -12.21 -2.89
N ASN A 2 30.65 -13.35 -2.21
CA ASN A 2 30.39 -14.59 -2.95
C ASN A 2 28.99 -14.42 -3.58
N SER A 3 28.93 -14.23 -4.90
CA SER A 3 27.74 -13.73 -5.60
C SER A 3 26.56 -14.73 -5.66
N SER A 4 26.77 -15.97 -5.23
CA SER A 4 25.83 -17.07 -5.43
C SER A 4 24.59 -16.99 -4.54
N TRP A 5 24.73 -16.78 -3.23
CA TRP A 5 23.59 -16.73 -2.29
C TRP A 5 22.52 -15.69 -2.65
N PHE A 6 22.95 -14.48 -3.01
CA PHE A 6 22.04 -13.39 -3.35
C PHE A 6 21.18 -13.72 -4.57
N LYS A 7 21.78 -14.37 -5.59
CA LYS A 7 21.06 -14.83 -6.77
C LYS A 7 20.01 -15.88 -6.39
N TYR A 8 20.37 -16.84 -5.54
CA TYR A 8 19.42 -17.85 -5.06
C TYR A 8 18.27 -17.23 -4.27
N LEU A 9 18.53 -16.24 -3.41
CA LEU A 9 17.48 -15.57 -2.65
C LEU A 9 16.50 -14.82 -3.57
N ILE A 10 16.99 -14.10 -4.59
CA ILE A 10 16.12 -13.42 -5.56
C ILE A 10 15.32 -14.43 -6.39
N CYS A 11 15.98 -15.49 -6.88
CA CYS A 11 15.29 -16.54 -7.64
C CYS A 11 14.19 -17.19 -6.80
N PHE A 12 14.47 -17.46 -5.53
CA PHE A 12 13.49 -18.03 -4.60
C PHE A 12 12.34 -17.06 -4.28
N ALA A 13 12.66 -15.78 -4.06
CA ALA A 13 11.66 -14.72 -3.86
C ALA A 13 10.70 -14.63 -5.05
N PHE A 14 11.25 -14.64 -6.27
CA PHE A 14 10.50 -14.64 -7.52
C PHE A 14 9.64 -15.91 -7.66
N LEU A 15 10.23 -17.08 -7.42
CA LEU A 15 9.53 -18.37 -7.54
C LEU A 15 8.31 -18.44 -6.62
N ILE A 16 8.43 -18.05 -5.35
CA ILE A 16 7.29 -18.02 -4.43
C ILE A 16 6.17 -17.12 -4.97
N ARG A 17 6.52 -15.91 -5.41
CA ARG A 17 5.54 -14.92 -5.90
C ARG A 17 4.82 -15.42 -7.15
N VAL A 18 5.54 -16.04 -8.08
CA VAL A 18 4.95 -16.66 -9.28
C VAL A 18 4.02 -17.80 -8.91
N VAL A 19 4.47 -18.76 -8.08
CA VAL A 19 3.66 -19.92 -7.68
C VAL A 19 2.40 -19.48 -6.96
N VAL A 20 2.51 -18.59 -5.99
CA VAL A 20 1.35 -18.11 -5.24
C VAL A 20 0.38 -17.33 -6.15
N SER A 21 0.91 -16.54 -7.07
CA SER A 21 0.12 -15.72 -8.01
C SER A 21 -0.81 -16.52 -8.91
N ILE A 22 -0.31 -17.65 -9.45
CA ILE A 22 -1.09 -18.48 -10.38
C ILE A 22 -2.18 -19.33 -9.71
N PHE A 23 -2.17 -19.46 -8.37
CA PHE A 23 -3.12 -20.29 -7.62
C PHE A 23 -4.12 -19.51 -6.77
N THR A 24 -4.03 -18.18 -6.78
CA THR A 24 -4.89 -17.31 -5.97
C THR A 24 -5.58 -16.29 -6.85
N TYR A 25 -6.84 -16.00 -6.59
CA TYR A 25 -7.62 -14.98 -7.27
C TYR A 25 -8.33 -14.10 -6.25
N GLN A 26 -8.44 -12.81 -6.59
CA GLN A 26 -9.25 -11.85 -5.87
C GLN A 26 -9.83 -10.85 -6.88
N SER A 27 -11.06 -10.40 -6.63
CA SER A 27 -11.87 -9.63 -7.58
C SER A 27 -11.33 -8.24 -7.94
N ASP A 28 -10.49 -7.63 -7.11
CA ASP A 28 -9.93 -6.29 -7.33
C ASP A 28 -9.01 -6.25 -8.55
N ILE A 29 -8.45 -7.41 -8.97
CA ILE A 29 -7.76 -7.57 -10.25
C ILE A 29 -8.63 -7.18 -11.45
N GLY A 30 -9.95 -7.35 -11.34
CA GLY A 30 -10.91 -6.95 -12.36
C GLY A 30 -10.72 -5.50 -12.78
N ALA A 31 -10.58 -4.58 -11.80
CA ALA A 31 -10.35 -3.16 -12.06
C ALA A 31 -9.06 -2.89 -12.84
N PHE A 32 -7.96 -3.53 -12.47
CA PHE A 32 -6.69 -3.34 -13.16
C PHE A 32 -6.68 -3.96 -14.56
N SER A 33 -7.35 -5.10 -14.73
CA SER A 33 -7.44 -5.79 -16.02
C SER A 33 -8.27 -5.01 -17.05
N ILE A 34 -9.41 -4.45 -16.64
CA ILE A 34 -10.25 -3.62 -17.50
C ILE A 34 -9.55 -2.30 -17.78
N ALA A 35 -8.95 -1.66 -16.78
CA ALA A 35 -8.18 -0.45 -17.00
C ALA A 35 -7.06 -0.66 -18.02
N GLY A 36 -6.34 -1.79 -17.94
CA GLY A 36 -5.37 -2.19 -18.95
C GLY A 36 -5.97 -2.27 -20.36
N LYS A 37 -7.09 -2.98 -20.50
CA LYS A 37 -7.81 -3.05 -21.79
C LYS A 37 -8.19 -1.67 -22.32
N LEU A 38 -8.78 -0.81 -21.50
CA LEU A 38 -9.24 0.51 -21.93
C LEU A 38 -8.06 1.43 -22.28
N ILE A 39 -7.05 1.51 -21.41
CA ILE A 39 -5.94 2.47 -21.52
C ILE A 39 -5.01 2.07 -22.67
N ILE A 40 -4.46 0.85 -22.66
CA ILE A 40 -3.50 0.43 -23.68
C ILE A 40 -4.16 -0.32 -24.84
N GLY A 41 -5.20 -1.11 -24.61
CA GLY A 41 -5.85 -1.90 -25.66
C GLY A 41 -6.75 -1.08 -26.58
N GLU A 42 -7.41 -0.05 -26.03
CA GLU A 42 -8.38 0.81 -26.75
C GLU A 42 -7.94 2.28 -26.84
N GLY A 43 -6.83 2.67 -26.20
CA GLY A 43 -6.28 4.03 -26.28
C GLY A 43 -7.03 5.08 -25.45
N LYS A 44 -7.87 4.68 -24.48
CA LYS A 44 -8.70 5.56 -23.64
C LYS A 44 -7.96 6.14 -22.44
N LEU A 45 -6.77 6.71 -22.66
CA LEU A 45 -5.88 7.18 -21.59
C LEU A 45 -6.52 8.20 -20.64
N PHE A 46 -7.30 9.15 -21.18
CA PHE A 46 -7.90 10.24 -20.41
C PHE A 46 -9.39 10.04 -20.10
N THR A 47 -10.02 9.02 -20.69
CA THR A 47 -11.49 8.82 -20.65
C THR A 47 -11.88 7.45 -20.09
N PHE A 48 -10.94 6.65 -19.58
CA PHE A 48 -11.27 5.31 -19.06
C PHE A 48 -12.25 5.34 -17.88
N TYR A 49 -12.25 6.40 -17.05
CA TYR A 49 -13.25 6.58 -15.99
C TYR A 49 -14.67 6.75 -16.52
N ASP A 50 -14.84 7.29 -17.73
CA ASP A 50 -16.15 7.57 -18.34
C ASP A 50 -16.72 6.36 -19.10
N THR A 51 -15.95 5.27 -19.21
CA THR A 51 -16.42 4.07 -19.91
C THR A 51 -17.38 3.29 -19.00
N PRO A 52 -18.66 3.13 -19.39
CA PRO A 52 -19.61 2.40 -18.57
C PRO A 52 -19.19 0.93 -18.39
N ASN A 53 -19.14 0.47 -17.16
CA ASN A 53 -18.99 -0.94 -16.83
C ASN A 53 -19.88 -1.27 -15.63
N THR A 54 -20.75 -2.26 -15.77
CA THR A 54 -21.70 -2.63 -14.71
C THR A 54 -21.05 -3.43 -13.58
N ASN A 55 -19.88 -4.03 -13.83
CA ASN A 55 -19.30 -5.04 -12.95
C ASN A 55 -18.06 -4.53 -12.20
N VAL A 56 -17.50 -3.39 -12.61
CA VAL A 56 -16.29 -2.83 -12.02
C VAL A 56 -16.39 -1.31 -11.91
N VAL A 57 -16.05 -0.81 -10.72
CA VAL A 57 -15.98 0.62 -10.42
C VAL A 57 -14.52 1.04 -10.24
N PHE A 58 -14.10 2.08 -10.96
CA PHE A 58 -12.76 2.65 -10.79
C PHE A 58 -12.73 3.60 -9.59
N ASN A 59 -12.39 3.07 -8.43
CA ASN A 59 -12.44 3.78 -7.13
C ASN A 59 -11.07 4.25 -6.61
N TYR A 60 -10.06 4.32 -7.48
CA TYR A 60 -8.70 4.73 -7.12
C TYR A 60 -8.28 5.93 -7.96
N GLN A 61 -7.21 6.60 -7.50
CA GLN A 61 -6.61 7.72 -8.20
C GLN A 61 -5.87 7.24 -9.47
N PRO A 62 -5.63 8.11 -10.47
CA PRO A 62 -5.27 7.67 -11.83
C PRO A 62 -4.04 6.76 -11.91
N LEU A 63 -3.01 6.97 -11.10
CA LEU A 63 -1.80 6.15 -11.16
C LEU A 63 -2.01 4.70 -10.69
N ALA A 64 -3.08 4.42 -9.94
CA ALA A 64 -3.46 3.05 -9.61
C ALA A 64 -3.76 2.21 -10.87
N TYR A 65 -4.18 2.86 -11.96
CA TYR A 65 -4.54 2.22 -13.22
C TYR A 65 -3.46 2.41 -14.28
N LEU A 66 -2.88 3.60 -14.35
CA LEU A 66 -1.87 3.95 -15.35
C LEU A 66 -0.58 3.14 -15.18
N ILE A 67 -0.12 2.93 -13.94
CA ILE A 67 1.12 2.19 -13.69
C ILE A 67 1.00 0.72 -14.10
N PRO A 68 -0.01 -0.05 -13.64
CA PRO A 68 -0.22 -1.40 -14.14
C PRO A 68 -0.37 -1.47 -15.66
N SER A 69 -1.14 -0.54 -16.25
CA SER A 69 -1.38 -0.51 -17.70
C SER A 69 -0.10 -0.30 -18.50
N LEU A 70 0.84 0.50 -18.01
CA LEU A 70 2.14 0.68 -18.66
C LEU A 70 2.97 -0.62 -18.67
N ILE A 71 2.92 -1.40 -17.58
CA ILE A 71 3.60 -2.71 -17.49
C ILE A 71 2.95 -3.74 -18.42
N TYR A 72 1.65 -3.59 -18.72
CA TYR A 72 0.93 -4.44 -19.66
C TYR A 72 1.23 -4.14 -21.14
N LEU A 73 1.92 -3.03 -21.45
CA LEU A 73 2.15 -2.59 -22.83
C LEU A 73 2.80 -3.66 -23.75
N PRO A 74 3.79 -4.46 -23.30
CA PRO A 74 4.33 -5.56 -24.13
C PRO A 74 3.31 -6.65 -24.47
N PHE A 75 2.19 -6.70 -23.74
CA PHE A 75 1.11 -7.69 -23.86
C PHE A 75 -0.19 -7.05 -24.37
N GLN A 76 -0.11 -5.89 -25.05
CA GLN A 76 -1.26 -5.09 -25.45
C GLN A 76 -2.36 -5.89 -26.17
N ALA A 77 -1.99 -6.75 -27.13
CA ALA A 77 -2.95 -7.57 -27.88
C ALA A 77 -3.71 -8.54 -26.96
N VAL A 78 -2.97 -9.26 -26.10
CA VAL A 78 -3.55 -10.18 -25.11
C VAL A 78 -4.47 -9.40 -24.17
N VAL A 79 -3.98 -8.29 -23.60
CA VAL A 79 -4.74 -7.48 -22.62
C VAL A 79 -6.01 -6.90 -23.22
N LYS A 80 -6.00 -6.50 -24.49
CA LYS A 80 -7.18 -6.02 -25.20
C LYS A 80 -8.27 -7.09 -25.28
N GLU A 81 -7.88 -8.33 -25.56
CA GLU A 81 -8.79 -9.47 -25.65
C GLU A 81 -9.24 -9.97 -24.27
N THR A 82 -8.32 -10.04 -23.30
CA THR A 82 -8.54 -10.73 -22.02
C THR A 82 -8.93 -9.82 -20.86
N GLY A 83 -8.83 -8.49 -20.99
CA GLY A 83 -9.02 -7.56 -19.86
C GLY A 83 -10.43 -7.50 -19.27
N GLN A 84 -11.41 -8.19 -19.87
CA GLN A 84 -12.76 -8.35 -19.31
C GLN A 84 -12.92 -9.67 -18.51
N ILE A 85 -11.97 -10.60 -18.61
CA ILE A 85 -12.11 -11.95 -18.03
C ILE A 85 -12.29 -11.89 -16.50
N PHE A 86 -11.59 -10.99 -15.83
CA PHE A 86 -11.69 -10.82 -14.37
C PHE A 86 -12.78 -9.83 -13.93
N ALA A 87 -13.49 -9.22 -14.89
CA ALA A 87 -14.66 -8.38 -14.62
C ALA A 87 -15.92 -9.22 -14.35
N ASN A 88 -15.98 -10.42 -14.94
CA ASN A 88 -17.16 -11.28 -14.93
C ASN A 88 -16.86 -12.55 -14.14
N GLN A 89 -17.41 -12.64 -12.93
CA GLN A 89 -17.21 -13.81 -12.05
C GLN A 89 -17.74 -15.12 -12.65
N ASP A 90 -18.67 -15.03 -13.60
CA ASP A 90 -19.26 -16.18 -14.29
C ASP A 90 -18.27 -16.92 -15.20
N TRP A 91 -17.18 -16.27 -15.63
CA TRP A 91 -16.18 -16.83 -16.55
C TRP A 91 -14.99 -17.51 -15.85
N LEU A 92 -14.90 -17.39 -14.53
CA LEU A 92 -13.77 -17.87 -13.74
C LEU A 92 -13.48 -19.39 -13.94
N PRO A 93 -14.46 -20.31 -14.10
CA PRO A 93 -14.16 -21.76 -14.16
C PRO A 93 -13.68 -22.33 -15.51
N SER A 94 -13.68 -21.57 -16.62
CA SER A 94 -13.69 -22.20 -17.96
C SER A 94 -12.51 -21.87 -18.89
N SER A 95 -11.61 -20.96 -18.51
CA SER A 95 -10.48 -20.55 -19.38
C SER A 95 -9.23 -21.38 -19.12
N PRO A 96 -8.68 -22.11 -20.12
CA PRO A 96 -7.45 -22.89 -19.96
C PRO A 96 -6.22 -22.01 -19.63
N ASN A 97 -6.31 -20.70 -19.89
CA ASN A 97 -5.22 -19.74 -19.67
C ASN A 97 -5.40 -18.91 -18.37
N PHE A 98 -6.43 -19.18 -17.56
CA PHE A 98 -6.78 -18.37 -16.39
C PHE A 98 -5.59 -18.11 -15.45
N ASN A 99 -4.87 -19.17 -15.07
CA ASN A 99 -3.74 -19.08 -14.14
C ASN A 99 -2.58 -18.24 -14.70
N VAL A 100 -2.31 -18.34 -16.00
CA VAL A 100 -1.26 -17.53 -16.65
C VAL A 100 -1.68 -16.06 -16.73
N LEU A 101 -2.97 -15.80 -16.99
CA LEU A 101 -3.51 -14.44 -16.98
C LEU A 101 -3.49 -13.83 -15.58
N LEU A 102 -3.73 -14.61 -14.51
CA LEU A 102 -3.54 -14.12 -13.13
C LEU A 102 -2.12 -13.59 -12.93
N LEU A 103 -1.11 -14.35 -13.38
CA LEU A 103 0.27 -13.90 -13.29
C LEU A 103 0.50 -12.61 -14.07
N LEU A 104 -0.02 -12.51 -15.30
CA LEU A 104 0.09 -11.30 -16.12
C LEU A 104 -0.47 -10.07 -15.40
N TYR A 105 -1.70 -10.15 -14.89
CA TYR A 105 -2.36 -9.02 -14.22
C TYR A 105 -1.84 -8.76 -12.81
N LYS A 106 -1.11 -9.70 -12.19
CA LYS A 106 -0.38 -9.49 -10.92
C LYS A 106 1.04 -9.00 -11.11
N LEU A 107 1.60 -9.14 -12.32
CA LEU A 107 2.98 -8.80 -12.63
C LEU A 107 3.42 -7.40 -12.17
N PRO A 108 2.64 -6.32 -12.36
CA PRO A 108 3.07 -4.98 -11.93
C PRO A 108 3.30 -4.91 -10.42
N MET A 109 2.43 -5.56 -9.65
CA MET A 109 2.50 -5.62 -8.20
C MET A 109 3.67 -6.50 -7.73
N ILE A 110 3.91 -7.63 -8.40
CA ILE A 110 5.06 -8.50 -8.13
C ILE A 110 6.39 -7.78 -8.41
N LEU A 111 6.48 -7.03 -9.51
CA LEU A 111 7.68 -6.25 -9.83
C LEU A 111 7.95 -5.17 -8.79
N ALA A 112 6.90 -4.48 -8.32
CA ALA A 112 7.02 -3.49 -7.25
C ALA A 112 7.46 -4.11 -5.92
N ASP A 113 6.95 -5.29 -5.57
CA ASP A 113 7.41 -6.06 -4.41
C ASP A 113 8.90 -6.43 -4.53
N LEU A 114 9.32 -7.00 -5.65
CA LEU A 114 10.71 -7.42 -5.87
C LEU A 114 11.68 -6.22 -5.86
N ALA A 115 11.24 -5.02 -6.23
CA ALA A 115 12.06 -3.81 -6.17
C ALA A 115 12.56 -3.50 -4.73
N PHE A 116 11.86 -3.96 -3.70
CA PHE A 116 12.31 -3.79 -2.31
C PHE A 116 13.55 -4.61 -1.95
N LEU A 117 13.83 -5.72 -2.66
CA LEU A 117 15.07 -6.49 -2.47
C LEU A 117 16.30 -5.68 -2.88
N TRP A 118 16.13 -4.68 -3.76
CA TRP A 118 17.16 -3.71 -4.10
C TRP A 118 17.12 -2.47 -3.20
N LEU A 119 15.93 -2.01 -2.81
CA LEU A 119 15.74 -0.75 -2.08
C LEU A 119 16.11 -0.86 -0.59
N LEU A 120 15.56 -1.85 0.13
CA LEU A 120 15.72 -1.96 1.59
C LEU A 120 17.18 -2.08 2.06
N PRO A 121 18.06 -2.85 1.38
CA PRO A 121 19.47 -2.91 1.77
C PRO A 121 20.20 -1.57 1.73
N LYS A 122 19.68 -0.56 1.02
CA LYS A 122 20.32 0.75 0.91
C LYS A 122 20.20 1.62 2.16
N PHE A 123 19.35 1.23 3.11
CA PHE A 123 19.19 1.89 4.40
C PHE A 123 20.23 1.47 5.43
N PHE A 124 21.09 0.49 5.11
CA PHE A 124 22.06 -0.05 6.05
C PHE A 124 23.47 0.00 5.51
N GLU A 125 24.44 0.23 6.39
CA GLU A 125 25.87 0.14 6.06
C GLU A 125 26.38 -1.28 6.24
N LYS A 126 26.10 -1.88 7.41
CA LYS A 126 26.54 -3.22 7.80
C LYS A 126 25.97 -4.28 6.86
N GLN A 127 26.85 -5.12 6.31
CA GLN A 127 26.45 -6.17 5.37
C GLN A 127 25.45 -7.18 5.95
N ASN A 128 25.54 -7.48 7.26
CA ASN A 128 24.58 -8.38 7.92
C ASN A 128 23.17 -7.78 7.96
N HIS A 129 23.05 -6.47 8.22
CA HIS A 129 21.76 -5.77 8.21
C HIS A 129 21.15 -5.72 6.80
N LYS A 130 21.98 -5.51 5.77
CA LYS A 130 21.55 -5.61 4.36
C LYS A 130 20.95 -6.97 4.05
N LYS A 131 21.63 -8.05 4.44
CA LYS A 131 21.14 -9.43 4.25
C LYS A 131 19.86 -9.69 5.01
N LEU A 132 19.78 -9.23 6.26
CA LEU A 132 18.59 -9.40 7.09
C LEU A 132 17.38 -8.67 6.52
N ALA A 133 17.55 -7.45 6.00
CA ALA A 133 16.49 -6.70 5.35
C ALA A 133 15.92 -7.44 4.14
N MET A 134 16.81 -8.01 3.32
CA MET A 134 16.39 -8.86 2.19
C MET A 134 15.65 -10.11 2.63
N LEU A 135 16.12 -10.78 3.69
CA LEU A 135 15.49 -12.00 4.21
C LEU A 135 14.10 -11.69 4.76
N LEU A 136 13.99 -10.69 5.65
CA LEU A 136 12.71 -10.27 6.20
C LEU A 136 11.71 -9.89 5.11
N TRP A 137 12.16 -9.24 4.02
CA TRP A 137 11.28 -8.89 2.92
C TRP A 137 10.92 -10.07 2.00
N THR A 138 11.91 -10.91 1.67
CA THR A 138 11.70 -12.09 0.81
C THR A 138 10.59 -12.98 1.36
N PHE A 139 10.60 -13.17 2.68
CA PHE A 139 9.66 -13.99 3.43
C PHE A 139 8.54 -13.18 4.12
N ASN A 140 8.37 -11.90 3.80
CA ASN A 140 7.32 -11.09 4.40
C ASN A 140 5.95 -11.62 3.93
N PRO A 141 5.13 -12.23 4.81
CA PRO A 141 3.89 -12.87 4.39
C PRO A 141 2.87 -11.84 3.88
N LEU A 142 2.86 -10.63 4.44
CA LEU A 142 1.99 -9.54 4.02
C LEU A 142 2.41 -8.97 2.65
N ALA A 143 3.71 -8.83 2.38
CA ALA A 143 4.16 -8.37 1.06
C ALA A 143 3.79 -9.38 -0.04
N ILE A 144 4.03 -10.68 0.20
CA ILE A 144 3.63 -11.77 -0.71
C ILE A 144 2.11 -11.80 -0.89
N TYR A 145 1.36 -11.68 0.21
CA TYR A 145 -0.09 -11.62 0.17
C TYR A 145 -0.60 -10.49 -0.72
N VAL A 146 -0.16 -9.26 -0.49
CA VAL A 146 -0.64 -8.10 -1.27
C VAL A 146 -0.22 -8.19 -2.73
N SER A 147 1.06 -8.49 -3.00
CA SER A 147 1.60 -8.44 -4.35
C SER A 147 1.15 -9.62 -5.21
N SER A 148 1.12 -10.81 -4.62
CA SER A 148 1.01 -12.09 -5.34
C SER A 148 -0.28 -12.81 -5.04
N MET A 149 -0.84 -12.75 -3.82
CA MET A 149 -2.14 -13.38 -3.56
C MET A 149 -3.29 -12.52 -4.06
N VAL A 150 -3.35 -11.27 -3.62
CA VAL A 150 -4.43 -10.34 -3.95
C VAL A 150 -4.15 -9.66 -5.30
N GLY A 151 -2.91 -9.22 -5.55
CA GLY A 151 -2.59 -8.39 -6.70
C GLY A 151 -3.04 -6.94 -6.50
N GLN A 152 -2.76 -6.38 -5.32
CA GLN A 152 -3.18 -5.03 -4.95
C GLN A 152 -2.09 -3.98 -5.14
N VAL A 153 -2.49 -2.80 -5.64
CA VAL A 153 -1.59 -1.66 -5.93
C VAL A 153 -1.00 -1.01 -4.66
N ASP A 154 -1.47 -1.42 -3.48
CA ASP A 154 -0.95 -0.99 -2.19
C ASP A 154 0.56 -1.22 -2.04
N ILE A 155 1.12 -2.24 -2.68
CA ILE A 155 2.57 -2.48 -2.70
C ILE A 155 3.34 -1.38 -3.46
N ILE A 156 2.74 -0.78 -4.48
CA ILE A 156 3.32 0.31 -5.28
C ILE A 156 3.31 1.61 -4.46
N ILE A 157 2.26 1.84 -3.66
CA ILE A 157 2.19 2.94 -2.68
C ILE A 157 3.36 2.84 -1.71
N ALA A 158 3.54 1.67 -1.10
CA ALA A 158 4.63 1.41 -0.18
C ALA A 158 6.01 1.67 -0.82
N LEU A 159 6.17 1.28 -2.10
CA LEU A 159 7.41 1.47 -2.85
C LEU A 159 7.71 2.96 -3.05
N PHE A 160 6.73 3.75 -3.49
CA PHE A 160 6.91 5.19 -3.67
C PHE A 160 7.18 5.92 -2.34
N ILE A 161 6.50 5.54 -1.26
CA ILE A 161 6.78 6.09 0.08
C ILE A 161 8.22 5.81 0.50
N THR A 162 8.67 4.57 0.32
CA THR A 162 10.02 4.14 0.73
C THR A 162 11.10 4.77 -0.13
N LEU A 163 10.86 4.91 -1.45
CA LEU A 163 11.75 5.66 -2.34
C LEU A 163 11.81 7.14 -1.94
N GLY A 164 10.68 7.72 -1.56
CA GLY A 164 10.61 9.08 -1.02
C GLY A 164 11.55 9.23 0.17
N LEU A 165 11.35 8.40 1.20
CA LEU A 165 12.21 8.38 2.39
C LEU A 165 13.70 8.20 2.04
N TYR A 166 14.03 7.27 1.14
CA TYR A 166 15.40 7.04 0.68
C TYR A 166 16.02 8.30 0.07
N TYR A 167 15.32 8.99 -0.83
CA TYR A 167 15.84 10.20 -1.46
C TYR A 167 15.87 11.40 -0.52
N TYR A 168 14.97 11.47 0.47
CA TYR A 168 15.06 12.45 1.54
C TYR A 168 16.38 12.31 2.31
N GLN A 169 16.72 11.09 2.74
CA GLN A 169 17.97 10.80 3.45
C GLN A 169 19.22 11.05 2.60
N LYS A 170 19.10 10.99 1.27
CA LYS A 170 20.16 11.38 0.32
C LYS A 170 20.24 12.88 0.04
N GLY A 171 19.53 13.72 0.80
CA GLY A 171 19.53 15.17 0.63
C GLY A 171 18.80 15.66 -0.62
N LYS A 172 17.88 14.86 -1.18
CA LYS A 172 17.08 15.21 -2.36
C LYS A 172 15.59 15.37 -1.98
N PRO A 173 15.22 16.40 -1.18
CA PRO A 173 13.88 16.51 -0.60
C PRO A 173 12.78 16.78 -1.65
N PHE A 174 13.07 17.46 -2.75
CA PHE A 174 12.09 17.66 -3.83
C PHE A 174 11.74 16.35 -4.55
N LEU A 175 12.75 15.52 -4.84
CA LEU A 175 12.52 14.20 -5.41
C LEU A 175 11.75 13.31 -4.42
N SER A 176 12.05 13.44 -3.12
CA SER A 176 11.29 12.75 -2.08
C SER A 176 9.81 13.12 -2.12
N VAL A 177 9.48 14.41 -2.10
CA VAL A 177 8.08 14.85 -2.08
C VAL A 177 7.36 14.53 -3.39
N LEU A 178 8.06 14.58 -4.53
CA LEU A 178 7.52 14.10 -5.81
C LEU A 178 7.09 12.63 -5.69
N LEU A 179 7.95 11.75 -5.17
CA LEU A 179 7.63 10.33 -5.00
C LEU A 179 6.48 10.10 -4.01
N ILE A 180 6.42 10.85 -2.91
CA ILE A 180 5.28 10.82 -1.99
C ILE A 180 3.98 11.24 -2.72
N ALA A 181 4.01 12.28 -3.55
CA ALA A 181 2.86 12.69 -4.34
C ALA A 181 2.43 11.65 -5.38
N LEU A 182 3.37 10.90 -5.97
CA LEU A 182 3.03 9.76 -6.84
C LEU A 182 2.30 8.64 -6.07
N SER A 183 2.66 8.40 -4.81
CA SER A 183 1.89 7.48 -3.95
C SER A 183 0.46 7.97 -3.69
N ALA A 184 0.29 9.29 -3.51
CA ALA A 184 -1.01 9.93 -3.34
C ALA A 184 -1.92 9.81 -4.58
N LEU A 185 -1.31 9.81 -5.77
CA LEU A 185 -1.99 9.58 -7.05
C LEU A 185 -2.39 8.12 -7.31
N ILE A 186 -2.07 7.20 -6.40
CA ILE A 186 -2.65 5.84 -6.36
C ILE A 186 -3.79 5.82 -5.32
N LYS A 187 -3.50 6.25 -4.09
CA LYS A 187 -4.50 6.48 -3.04
C LYS A 187 -4.18 7.76 -2.27
N PRO A 188 -5.17 8.64 -1.98
CA PRO A 188 -4.92 9.94 -1.34
C PRO A 188 -4.27 9.87 0.05
N ALA A 189 -4.22 8.69 0.68
CA ALA A 189 -3.53 8.46 1.94
C ALA A 189 -2.06 8.94 1.93
N GLY A 190 -1.38 8.93 0.76
CA GLY A 190 -0.02 9.48 0.65
C GLY A 190 0.10 10.99 0.93
N LEU A 191 -0.98 11.76 0.80
CA LEU A 191 -0.97 13.22 1.02
C LEU A 191 -0.63 13.59 2.47
N ILE A 192 -0.99 12.74 3.44
CA ILE A 192 -0.71 12.97 4.86
C ILE A 192 0.80 13.01 5.14
N LEU A 193 1.64 12.51 4.25
CA LEU A 193 3.08 12.50 4.44
C LEU A 193 3.73 13.81 3.97
N ILE A 194 3.11 14.57 3.07
CA ILE A 194 3.69 15.80 2.53
C ILE A 194 3.95 16.84 3.65
N PRO A 195 2.99 17.14 4.56
CA PRO A 195 3.25 18.07 5.65
C PRO A 195 4.34 17.58 6.61
N ILE A 196 4.45 16.27 6.84
CA ILE A 196 5.51 15.69 7.69
C ILE A 196 6.89 15.97 7.10
N LEU A 197 7.09 15.72 5.80
CA LEU A 197 8.37 15.94 5.14
C LEU A 197 8.77 17.42 5.14
N ALA A 198 7.82 18.31 4.83
CA ALA A 198 8.02 19.75 4.86
C ALA A 198 8.36 20.22 6.28
N LEU A 199 7.55 19.85 7.28
CA LEU A 199 7.75 20.24 8.68
C LEU A 199 9.08 19.71 9.24
N HIS A 200 9.44 18.47 8.95
CA HIS A 200 10.73 17.90 9.32
C HIS A 200 11.89 18.70 8.69
N TYR A 201 11.77 19.07 7.41
CA TYR A 201 12.78 19.89 6.73
C TYR A 201 12.92 21.26 7.38
N LEU A 202 11.80 21.92 7.71
CA LEU A 202 11.78 23.18 8.42
C LEU A 202 12.40 23.08 9.81
N ALA A 203 12.00 22.08 10.59
CA ALA A 203 12.51 21.88 11.94
C ALA A 203 14.03 21.67 11.93
N THR A 204 14.53 20.89 10.98
CA THR A 204 15.94 20.50 10.82
C THR A 204 16.79 21.64 10.28
N HIS A 205 16.41 22.24 9.15
CA HIS A 205 17.24 23.19 8.41
C HIS A 205 16.90 24.66 8.65
N LYS A 206 15.77 24.96 9.31
CA LYS A 206 15.28 26.33 9.57
C LYS A 206 15.02 27.18 8.31
N LYS A 207 14.69 26.54 7.19
CA LYS A 207 14.45 27.20 5.90
C LYS A 207 12.96 27.17 5.53
N LEU A 208 12.23 28.20 5.97
CA LEU A 208 10.77 28.30 5.79
C LEU A 208 10.33 28.26 4.32
N LEU A 209 10.93 29.11 3.47
CA LEU A 209 10.56 29.17 2.05
C LEU A 209 10.70 27.81 1.36
N GLN A 210 11.79 27.10 1.63
CA GLN A 210 12.05 25.79 1.02
C GLN A 210 11.08 24.73 1.55
N SER A 211 10.75 24.76 2.84
CA SER A 211 9.70 23.91 3.39
C SER A 211 8.34 24.15 2.73
N LEU A 212 7.96 25.42 2.50
CA LEU A 212 6.73 25.75 1.78
C LEU A 212 6.77 25.27 0.33
N LEU A 213 7.90 25.46 -0.36
CA LEU A 213 8.09 24.95 -1.72
C LEU A 213 7.99 23.43 -1.79
N LEU A 214 8.48 22.69 -0.78
CA LEU A 214 8.29 21.24 -0.69
C LEU A 214 6.79 20.90 -0.61
N ALA A 215 6.05 21.53 0.30
CA ALA A 215 4.61 21.29 0.44
C ALA A 215 3.84 21.61 -0.85
N VAL A 216 4.11 22.77 -1.46
CA VAL A 216 3.50 23.20 -2.72
C VAL A 216 3.88 22.28 -3.88
N THR A 217 5.13 21.80 -3.94
CA THR A 217 5.55 20.85 -4.97
C THR A 217 4.78 19.54 -4.86
N GLY A 218 4.65 18.98 -3.66
CA GLY A 218 3.91 17.73 -3.46
C GLY A 218 2.44 17.86 -3.81
N LEU A 219 1.80 18.92 -3.32
CA LEU A 219 0.40 19.20 -3.63
C LEU A 219 0.22 19.49 -5.13
N GLY A 220 1.13 20.25 -5.74
CA GLY A 220 1.12 20.57 -7.16
C GLY A 220 1.23 19.33 -8.04
N VAL A 221 2.14 18.39 -7.73
CA VAL A 221 2.26 17.11 -8.46
C VAL A 221 0.96 16.31 -8.37
N TYR A 222 0.35 16.23 -7.19
CA TYR A 222 -0.94 15.56 -7.03
C TYR A 222 -2.05 16.24 -7.85
N LEU A 223 -2.19 17.56 -7.73
CA LEU A 223 -3.22 18.32 -8.46
C LEU A 223 -3.05 18.21 -9.97
N LEU A 224 -1.81 18.30 -10.48
CA LEU A 224 -1.50 18.13 -11.89
C LEU A 224 -1.80 16.69 -12.37
N GLY A 225 -1.54 15.68 -11.55
CA GLY A 225 -1.81 14.29 -11.91
C GLY A 225 -3.30 13.96 -12.01
N ILE A 226 -4.15 14.61 -11.22
CA ILE A 226 -5.61 14.42 -11.28
C ILE A 226 -6.30 15.33 -12.31
N LEU A 227 -5.65 16.42 -12.72
CA LEU A 227 -6.22 17.46 -13.59
C LEU A 227 -6.90 16.92 -14.86
N PRO A 228 -6.32 15.96 -15.61
CA PRO A 228 -6.94 15.45 -16.84
C PRO A 228 -8.30 14.76 -16.60
N TYR A 229 -8.55 14.29 -15.38
CA TYR A 229 -9.71 13.48 -15.03
C TYR A 229 -10.81 14.27 -14.31
N LEU A 230 -10.54 15.52 -13.92
CA LEU A 230 -11.50 16.35 -13.18
C LEU A 230 -12.81 16.59 -13.94
N GLY A 231 -12.80 16.53 -15.28
CA GLY A 231 -14.01 16.64 -16.11
C GLY A 231 -14.96 15.44 -15.97
N SER A 232 -14.44 14.25 -15.65
CA SER A 232 -15.22 13.02 -15.52
C SER A 232 -16.09 13.02 -14.26
N ALA A 233 -17.40 12.85 -14.43
CA ALA A 233 -18.32 12.71 -13.30
C ALA A 233 -18.06 11.43 -12.51
N ALA A 234 -17.77 10.33 -13.21
CA ALA A 234 -17.43 9.05 -12.61
C ALA A 234 -16.16 9.15 -11.75
N TYR A 235 -15.10 9.78 -12.26
CA TYR A 235 -13.88 10.01 -11.48
C TYR A 235 -14.16 10.80 -10.20
N ARG A 236 -14.89 11.91 -10.30
CA ARG A 236 -15.20 12.74 -9.13
C ARG A 236 -15.95 11.95 -8.06
N TYR A 237 -16.97 11.21 -8.46
CA TYR A 237 -17.83 10.47 -7.53
C TYR A 237 -17.14 9.23 -6.95
N TYR A 238 -16.55 8.38 -7.79
CA TYR A 238 -16.05 7.07 -7.35
C TYR A 238 -14.61 7.09 -6.84
N ALA A 239 -13.77 8.03 -7.28
CA ALA A 239 -12.34 8.05 -6.94
C ALA A 239 -11.92 9.28 -6.13
N LEU A 240 -12.31 10.49 -6.54
CA LEU A 240 -11.89 11.74 -5.86
C LEU A 240 -12.61 11.96 -4.53
N PHE A 241 -13.92 11.68 -4.49
CA PHE A 241 -14.76 11.81 -3.30
C PHE A 241 -15.26 10.45 -2.81
N ALA A 242 -14.50 9.39 -3.08
CA ALA A 242 -14.88 8.04 -2.66
C ALA A 242 -15.04 7.97 -1.13
N GLU A 243 -16.07 7.25 -0.66
CA GLU A 243 -16.30 7.01 0.76
C GLU A 243 -15.07 6.42 1.47
N GLN A 244 -14.28 5.62 0.74
CA GLN A 244 -13.04 4.99 1.22
C GLN A 244 -12.00 6.02 1.72
N ILE A 245 -12.04 7.27 1.25
CA ILE A 245 -11.16 8.35 1.71
C ILE A 245 -11.49 8.75 3.15
N GLY A 246 -12.76 8.68 3.54
CA GLY A 246 -13.23 9.03 4.89
C GLY A 246 -12.96 7.96 5.95
N LYS A 247 -12.51 6.76 5.58
CA LYS A 247 -12.31 5.66 6.53
C LYS A 247 -11.35 5.97 7.68
N SER A 248 -10.32 6.79 7.42
CA SER A 248 -9.37 7.22 8.45
C SER A 248 -9.98 8.17 9.48
N THR A 249 -11.17 8.72 9.22
CA THR A 249 -11.84 9.67 10.11
C THR A 249 -13.07 9.10 10.81
N TYR A 250 -13.34 7.79 10.69
CA TYR A 250 -14.52 7.15 11.28
C TYR A 250 -14.48 7.07 12.80
N ALA A 251 -13.32 6.74 13.39
CA ALA A 251 -13.19 6.75 14.84
C ALA A 251 -13.00 8.18 15.33
N SER A 252 -13.92 8.67 16.15
CA SER A 252 -13.97 10.06 16.62
C SER A 252 -14.38 10.15 18.08
N ILE A 253 -14.13 11.31 18.69
CA ILE A 253 -14.63 11.69 20.01
C ILE A 253 -15.62 12.83 19.83
N SER A 254 -16.80 12.70 20.43
CA SER A 254 -17.81 13.77 20.45
C SER A 254 -17.46 14.82 21.50
N ILE A 255 -17.51 16.10 21.14
CA ILE A 255 -17.08 17.22 22.02
C ILE A 255 -18.24 18.14 22.38
N ALA A 256 -19.12 18.41 21.42
CA ALA A 256 -20.33 19.21 21.60
C ALA A 256 -21.42 18.65 20.68
N SER A 257 -22.69 18.96 20.96
CA SER A 257 -23.83 18.40 20.24
C SER A 257 -23.69 18.52 18.72
N GLY A 258 -23.37 17.41 18.05
CA GLY A 258 -23.20 17.33 16.60
C GLY A 258 -21.78 17.57 16.07
N HIS A 259 -20.78 17.72 16.95
CA HIS A 259 -19.39 17.92 16.56
C HIS A 259 -18.48 16.82 17.10
N ASP A 260 -17.87 16.09 16.17
CA ASP A 260 -16.92 15.03 16.45
C ASP A 260 -15.53 15.42 15.94
N ILE A 261 -14.49 15.10 16.72
CA ILE A 261 -13.10 15.18 16.26
C ILE A 261 -12.59 13.77 15.97
N PRO A 262 -12.22 13.47 14.71
CA PRO A 262 -11.57 12.22 14.37
C PRO A 262 -10.26 12.00 15.13
N LEU A 263 -10.11 10.81 15.71
CA LEU A 263 -8.91 10.40 16.45
C LEU A 263 -7.65 10.50 15.60
N PHE A 264 -7.75 10.18 14.31
CA PHE A 264 -6.64 10.33 13.37
C PHE A 264 -6.05 11.74 13.40
N PHE A 265 -6.87 12.80 13.41
CA PHE A 265 -6.36 14.18 13.43
C PHE A 265 -5.69 14.53 14.76
N ILE A 266 -6.14 13.97 15.87
CA ILE A 266 -5.51 14.16 17.19
C ILE A 266 -4.09 13.56 17.16
N PHE A 267 -3.96 12.29 16.78
CA PHE A 267 -2.67 11.60 16.72
C PHE A 267 -1.74 12.19 15.64
N TYR A 268 -2.29 12.55 14.48
CA TYR A 268 -1.52 13.19 13.42
C TYR A 268 -0.99 14.56 13.86
N THR A 269 -1.79 15.36 14.57
CA THR A 269 -1.32 16.63 15.15
C THR A 269 -0.23 16.41 16.19
N LEU A 270 -0.36 15.40 17.04
CA LEU A 270 0.69 15.01 18.00
C LEU A 270 1.98 14.64 17.27
N ILE A 271 1.92 13.83 16.20
CA ILE A 271 3.07 13.49 15.37
C ILE A 271 3.74 14.75 14.80
N LEU A 272 2.98 15.69 14.24
CA LEU A 272 3.52 16.94 13.73
C LEU A 272 4.22 17.77 14.82
N ILE A 273 3.64 17.85 16.02
CA ILE A 273 4.26 18.53 17.17
C ILE A 273 5.59 17.85 17.53
N LEU A 274 5.62 16.52 17.60
CA LEU A 274 6.83 15.77 17.93
C LEU A 274 7.91 15.92 16.86
N VAL A 275 7.54 15.93 15.57
CA VAL A 275 8.46 16.24 14.46
C VAL A 275 9.01 17.66 14.59
N TRP A 276 8.17 18.65 14.86
CA TRP A 276 8.61 20.05 15.06
C TRP A 276 9.58 20.19 16.22
N LYS A 277 9.31 19.48 17.32
CA LYS A 277 10.17 19.42 18.51
C LYS A 277 11.41 18.53 18.33
N LYS A 278 11.60 17.93 17.14
CA LYS A 278 12.70 16.99 16.83
C LYS A 278 12.76 15.81 17.79
N ARG A 279 11.60 15.31 18.22
CA ARG A 279 11.47 14.15 19.12
C ARG A 279 11.17 12.84 18.38
N LEU A 280 10.94 12.92 17.07
CA LEU A 280 10.77 11.78 16.18
C LEU A 280 11.68 11.95 14.97
N SER A 281 12.45 10.92 14.64
CA SER A 281 13.11 10.84 13.34
C SER A 281 12.09 10.76 12.20
N LEU A 282 12.50 11.17 11.00
CA LEU A 282 11.62 11.13 9.83
C LEU A 282 11.07 9.72 9.53
N PRO A 283 11.86 8.63 9.54
CA PRO A 283 11.32 7.28 9.36
C PRO A 283 10.19 6.97 10.35
N THR A 284 10.43 7.19 11.64
CA THR A 284 9.46 6.92 12.71
C THR A 284 8.21 7.80 12.59
N ALA A 285 8.36 9.07 12.19
CA ALA A 285 7.22 9.94 11.93
C ALA A 285 6.36 9.47 10.75
N ILE A 286 6.97 9.03 9.64
CA ILE A 286 6.25 8.47 8.49
C ILE A 286 5.54 7.17 8.89
N GLY A 287 6.26 6.26 9.55
CA GLY A 287 5.70 4.99 10.05
C GLY A 287 4.50 5.23 10.98
N SER A 288 4.63 6.15 11.94
CA SER A 288 3.56 6.51 12.88
C SER A 288 2.35 7.14 12.18
N ALA A 289 2.56 7.99 11.18
CA ALA A 289 1.45 8.62 10.46
C ALA A 289 0.65 7.63 9.61
N LEU A 290 1.34 6.70 8.95
CA LEU A 290 0.71 5.59 8.24
C LEU A 290 0.02 4.62 9.19
N LEU A 291 0.64 4.34 10.35
CA LEU A 291 0.01 3.50 11.36
C LEU A 291 -1.24 4.17 11.94
N ALA A 292 -1.21 5.48 12.19
CA ALA A 292 -2.35 6.25 12.68
C ALA A 292 -3.52 6.25 11.68
N SER A 293 -3.27 6.33 10.36
CA SER A 293 -4.35 6.26 9.36
C SER A 293 -5.02 4.88 9.31
N LEU A 294 -4.31 3.83 9.71
CA LEU A 294 -4.83 2.46 9.78
C LEU A 294 -5.46 2.13 11.14
N ALA A 295 -4.86 2.59 12.23
CA ALA A 295 -5.27 2.25 13.60
C ALA A 295 -6.72 2.68 13.91
N PHE A 296 -7.18 3.77 13.29
CA PHE A 296 -8.50 4.35 13.51
C PHE A 296 -9.48 4.12 12.36
N SER A 297 -9.16 3.21 11.42
CA SER A 297 -10.00 2.92 10.27
C SER A 297 -10.44 1.46 10.22
N HIS A 298 -11.60 1.23 9.61
CA HIS A 298 -11.96 -0.10 9.12
C HIS A 298 -11.22 -0.37 7.79
N PHE A 299 -9.93 -0.70 7.88
CA PHE A 299 -9.09 -0.98 6.74
C PHE A 299 -9.16 -2.45 6.31
N HIS A 300 -8.95 -2.69 5.01
CA HIS A 300 -8.78 -4.04 4.47
C HIS A 300 -7.35 -4.54 4.76
N PRO A 301 -7.15 -5.85 5.03
CA PRO A 301 -5.86 -6.41 5.44
C PRO A 301 -4.65 -5.98 4.60
N GLN A 302 -4.84 -5.77 3.29
CA GLN A 302 -3.77 -5.35 2.37
C GLN A 302 -3.16 -3.97 2.68
N TRP A 303 -3.88 -3.04 3.32
CA TRP A 303 -3.37 -1.67 3.54
C TRP A 303 -2.22 -1.61 4.54
N LEU A 304 -2.08 -2.62 5.42
CA LEU A 304 -0.97 -2.67 6.37
C LEU A 304 0.39 -2.82 5.69
N VAL A 305 0.44 -3.17 4.39
CA VAL A 305 1.70 -3.24 3.65
C VAL A 305 2.42 -1.89 3.57
N TRP A 306 1.70 -0.77 3.70
CA TRP A 306 2.27 0.58 3.63
C TRP A 306 3.34 0.82 4.69
N ILE A 307 3.19 0.21 5.87
CA ILE A 307 4.14 0.34 6.99
C ILE A 307 5.26 -0.71 6.96
N MET A 308 5.13 -1.79 6.17
CA MET A 308 6.07 -2.92 6.20
C MET A 308 7.51 -2.56 5.86
N PRO A 309 7.80 -1.74 4.84
CA PRO A 309 9.17 -1.33 4.55
C PRO A 309 9.81 -0.58 5.71
N TRP A 310 9.06 0.35 6.32
CA TRP A 310 9.50 1.07 7.51
C TRP A 310 9.72 0.12 8.68
N LEU A 311 8.82 -0.84 8.91
CA LEU A 311 8.94 -1.81 10.00
C LEU A 311 10.20 -2.68 9.87
N VAL A 312 10.54 -3.12 8.65
CA VAL A 312 11.82 -3.81 8.39
C VAL A 312 13.01 -2.90 8.72
N ILE A 313 12.95 -1.63 8.31
CA ILE A 313 14.02 -0.65 8.59
C ILE A 313 14.17 -0.45 10.10
N TYR A 314 13.06 -0.20 10.79
CA TYR A 314 12.99 0.06 12.23
C TYR A 314 13.50 -1.12 13.04
N SER A 315 12.97 -2.33 12.80
CA SER A 315 13.32 -3.53 13.58
C SER A 315 14.79 -3.92 13.46
N ILE A 316 15.41 -3.73 12.30
CA ILE A 316 16.85 -3.98 12.15
C ILE A 316 17.67 -2.87 12.80
N SER A 317 17.24 -1.61 12.67
CA SER A 317 17.99 -0.45 13.19
C SER A 317 17.99 -0.39 14.72
N LYS A 318 16.85 -0.75 15.34
CA LYS A 318 16.67 -0.75 16.79
C LYS A 318 16.89 -2.13 17.42
N ALA A 319 17.13 -3.17 16.62
CA ALA A 319 17.15 -4.57 17.03
C ALA A 319 15.85 -5.02 17.76
N ASP A 320 14.73 -4.36 17.47
CA ASP A 320 13.40 -4.68 18.00
C ASP A 320 12.58 -5.46 16.98
N TYR A 321 12.70 -6.79 17.05
CA TYR A 321 11.91 -7.70 16.24
C TYR A 321 10.55 -8.02 16.86
N PHE A 322 10.35 -7.70 18.15
CA PHE A 322 9.08 -7.93 18.82
C PHE A 322 7.98 -7.08 18.16
N PHE A 323 8.32 -5.83 17.82
CA PHE A 323 7.42 -4.94 17.09
C PHE A 323 7.04 -5.49 15.70
N TYR A 324 8.02 -6.06 14.98
CA TYR A 324 7.80 -6.70 13.69
C TYR A 324 6.79 -7.84 13.80
N PHE A 325 7.04 -8.79 14.70
CA PHE A 325 6.19 -9.97 14.85
C PHE A 325 4.82 -9.63 15.41
N THR A 326 4.71 -8.65 16.32
CA THR A 326 3.42 -8.19 16.85
C THR A 326 2.51 -7.70 15.73
N LEU A 327 3.01 -6.86 14.83
CA LEU A 327 2.22 -6.35 13.71
C LEU A 327 1.85 -7.43 12.69
N ILE A 328 2.74 -8.39 12.44
CA ILE A 328 2.42 -9.56 11.59
C ILE A 328 1.35 -10.43 12.25
N ILE A 329 1.40 -10.65 13.56
CA ILE A 329 0.37 -11.41 14.29
C ILE A 329 -0.98 -10.67 14.25
N CYS A 330 -1.00 -9.36 14.56
CA CYS A 330 -2.22 -8.55 14.44
C CYS A 330 -2.80 -8.63 13.02
N TRP A 331 -1.95 -8.57 12.00
CA TRP A 331 -2.38 -8.71 10.61
C TRP A 331 -2.95 -10.09 10.29
N LEU A 332 -2.30 -11.18 10.71
CA LEU A 332 -2.80 -12.54 10.50
C LEU A 332 -4.16 -12.74 11.16
N ILE A 333 -4.33 -12.24 12.39
CA ILE A 333 -5.61 -12.32 13.09
C ILE A 333 -6.69 -11.54 12.34
N ILE A 334 -6.38 -10.32 11.89
CA ILE A 334 -7.30 -9.51 11.07
C ILE A 334 -7.66 -10.26 9.79
N LEU A 335 -6.67 -10.78 9.05
CA LEU A 335 -6.86 -11.48 7.78
C LEU A 335 -7.82 -12.67 7.92
N PHE A 336 -7.56 -13.57 8.87
CA PHE A 336 -8.37 -14.79 9.05
C PHE A 336 -9.71 -14.56 9.75
N SER A 337 -9.93 -13.35 10.27
CA SER A 337 -11.20 -12.92 10.86
C SER A 337 -11.97 -11.95 9.96
N PHE A 338 -11.48 -11.69 8.74
CA PHE A 338 -12.14 -10.83 7.76
C PHE A 338 -13.03 -11.64 6.81
N ASP A 339 -13.45 -11.01 5.72
CA ASP A 339 -14.18 -11.66 4.63
C ASP A 339 -13.38 -12.85 4.04
N PRO A 340 -14.00 -14.02 3.89
CA PRO A 340 -13.34 -15.23 3.38
C PRO A 340 -12.74 -15.10 1.98
N SER A 341 -13.29 -14.20 1.15
CA SER A 341 -12.76 -13.85 -0.19
C SER A 341 -11.35 -13.27 -0.14
N LEU A 342 -10.90 -12.77 1.02
CA LEU A 342 -9.56 -12.26 1.22
C LEU A 342 -8.56 -13.31 1.71
N HIS A 343 -8.97 -14.56 1.95
CA HIS A 343 -8.03 -15.60 2.39
C HIS A 343 -8.39 -16.97 1.83
N LEU A 344 -9.30 -17.70 2.48
CA LEU A 344 -9.55 -19.12 2.19
C LEU A 344 -10.26 -19.32 0.84
N GLN A 345 -11.10 -18.38 0.44
CA GLN A 345 -11.78 -18.42 -0.86
C GLN A 345 -10.93 -17.82 -1.98
N MET A 346 -9.66 -17.45 -1.77
CA MET A 346 -8.80 -17.02 -2.87
C MET A 346 -8.37 -18.19 -3.77
N PHE A 347 -8.46 -19.42 -3.25
CA PHE A 347 -7.95 -20.64 -3.85
C PHE A 347 -8.96 -21.34 -4.79
N ILE A 348 -9.78 -20.55 -5.51
CA ILE A 348 -11.04 -20.95 -6.19
C ILE A 348 -10.88 -22.09 -7.21
N HIS A 349 -9.66 -22.38 -7.68
CA HIS A 349 -9.37 -23.47 -8.64
C HIS A 349 -8.41 -24.53 -8.11
N SER A 350 -8.15 -24.55 -6.80
CA SER A 350 -7.38 -25.62 -6.18
C SER A 350 -8.30 -26.49 -5.33
N LYS A 351 -7.92 -27.77 -5.18
CA LYS A 351 -8.52 -28.66 -4.17
C LYS A 351 -8.33 -28.15 -2.72
N LEU A 352 -7.69 -26.99 -2.53
CA LEU A 352 -7.46 -26.33 -1.26
C LEU A 352 -8.58 -25.34 -0.88
N ALA A 353 -9.58 -25.14 -1.73
CA ALA A 353 -10.76 -24.33 -1.37
C ALA A 353 -11.48 -24.96 -0.16
N LEU A 354 -11.38 -24.31 1.00
CA LEU A 354 -12.00 -24.81 2.24
C LEU A 354 -13.52 -24.57 2.24
N PRO A 355 -14.30 -25.42 2.95
CA PRO A 355 -15.75 -25.23 3.09
C PRO A 355 -16.09 -23.89 3.75
N VAL A 356 -17.12 -23.20 3.23
CA VAL A 356 -17.65 -21.92 3.75
C VAL A 356 -18.11 -22.03 5.22
N SER A 357 -18.39 -23.24 5.73
CA SER A 357 -18.80 -23.46 7.12
C SER A 357 -17.69 -23.14 8.14
N LEU A 358 -16.41 -23.13 7.74
CA LEU A 358 -15.29 -22.76 8.61
C LEU A 358 -15.01 -21.24 8.60
N THR A 359 -15.79 -20.47 7.85
CA THR A 359 -15.48 -19.06 7.55
C THR A 359 -16.44 -18.07 8.19
N LYS A 360 -17.22 -18.51 9.19
CA LYS A 360 -18.16 -17.66 9.94
C LYS A 360 -18.06 -17.94 11.43
N SER A 361 -17.76 -16.92 12.21
CA SER A 361 -17.77 -16.95 13.67
C SER A 361 -18.44 -15.68 14.18
N SER A 362 -19.24 -15.81 15.25
CA SER A 362 -19.84 -14.67 15.94
C SER A 362 -18.81 -13.77 16.62
N TYR A 363 -17.57 -14.25 16.80
CA TYR A 363 -16.51 -13.54 17.54
C TYR A 363 -15.50 -12.81 16.63
N PHE A 364 -15.62 -12.93 15.30
CA PHE A 364 -14.63 -12.36 14.38
C PHE A 364 -14.55 -10.84 14.48
N LEU A 365 -15.67 -10.17 14.71
CA LEU A 365 -15.68 -8.72 14.88
C LEU A 365 -14.84 -8.32 16.10
N GLU A 366 -15.08 -8.95 17.26
CA GLU A 366 -14.38 -8.69 18.50
C GLU A 366 -12.88 -9.00 18.37
N ILE A 367 -12.54 -10.10 17.72
CA ILE A 367 -11.14 -10.51 17.47
C ILE A 367 -10.40 -9.48 16.58
N VAL A 368 -11.07 -8.96 15.54
CA VAL A 368 -10.54 -7.87 14.71
C VAL A 368 -10.33 -6.61 15.56
N GLN A 369 -11.28 -6.26 16.43
CA GLN A 369 -11.15 -5.07 17.28
C GLN A 369 -10.01 -5.20 18.30
N ILE A 370 -9.82 -6.38 18.91
CA ILE A 370 -8.68 -6.64 19.81
C ILE A 370 -7.35 -6.46 19.05
N SER A 371 -7.26 -6.99 17.83
CA SER A 371 -6.05 -6.86 17.01
C SER A 371 -5.77 -5.41 16.62
N ARG A 372 -6.81 -4.62 16.33
CA ARG A 372 -6.69 -3.18 16.07
C ARG A 372 -6.29 -2.41 17.33
N ALA A 373 -6.79 -2.78 18.51
CA ALA A 373 -6.33 -2.22 19.78
C ALA A 373 -4.83 -2.47 20.00
N GLY A 374 -4.32 -3.65 19.60
CA GLY A 374 -2.89 -3.94 19.56
C GLY A 374 -2.11 -2.97 18.65
N ILE A 375 -2.63 -2.67 17.46
CA ILE A 375 -2.06 -1.68 16.53
C ILE A 375 -2.04 -0.28 17.14
N ILE A 376 -3.10 0.12 17.87
CA ILE A 376 -3.14 1.40 18.59
C ILE A 376 -2.10 1.43 19.72
N ALA A 377 -1.94 0.36 20.48
CA ALA A 377 -0.95 0.26 21.55
C ALA A 377 0.49 0.40 20.99
N VAL A 378 0.75 -0.27 19.87
CA VAL A 378 1.98 -0.15 19.07
C VAL A 378 2.21 1.31 18.62
N LEU A 379 1.19 2.00 18.13
CA LEU A 379 1.29 3.42 17.78
C LEU A 379 1.64 4.29 18.99
N ILE A 380 0.95 4.11 20.11
CA ILE A 380 1.21 4.87 21.34
C ILE A 380 2.64 4.62 21.83
N TRP A 381 3.11 3.37 21.79
CA TRP A 381 4.48 3.01 22.14
C TRP A 381 5.51 3.81 21.32
N LEU A 382 5.35 3.89 20.00
CA LEU A 382 6.26 4.67 19.14
C LEU A 382 6.27 6.18 19.45
N LEU A 383 5.15 6.73 19.92
CA LEU A 383 5.04 8.16 20.24
C LEU A 383 5.57 8.50 21.63
N VAL A 384 5.68 7.50 22.51
CA VAL A 384 6.19 7.63 23.88
C VAL A 384 7.67 7.24 23.98
N ASP A 385 8.10 6.27 23.18
CA ASP A 385 9.50 5.86 23.06
C ASP A 385 10.29 6.95 22.36
N TYR A 386 10.71 7.94 23.15
CA TYR A 386 11.49 9.06 22.67
C TYR A 386 12.80 8.55 22.09
N GLU A 387 13.00 8.79 20.79
CA GLU A 387 14.32 8.71 20.20
C GLU A 387 15.19 9.79 20.89
N LYS A 388 15.90 9.37 21.94
CA LYS A 388 17.12 10.04 22.38
C LYS A 388 18.17 9.70 21.33
N ASP A 389 18.22 10.50 20.28
CA ASP A 389 19.43 10.61 19.45
C ASP A 389 20.60 11.12 20.30
#